data_AF-A0A395LIU1-F1
#
_entry.id   AF-A0A395LIU1-F1
#
_cell.length_a   1.000
_cell.length_b   1.000
_cell.length_c   1.000
_cell.angle_alpha   90.00
_cell.angle_beta   90.00
_cell.angle_gamma   90.00
#
_symmetry.space_group_name_H-M   'P 1'
#
loop_
_entity.id
_entity.type
_entity.pdbx_description
1 polymer ?
#
loop_
_entity_poly.entity_id
_entity_poly.type
_entity_poly.pdbx_seq_one_letter_code
_entity_poly.pdbx_strand_id
1 'polypeptide(L)'
;MAEFNALFDSAYELWAFWIAVVALATFLLGGVFLTTRPQPEVIGHPKGLFLLFMAEMWERFSYYGMRALLIFYLVQHWLFTDSEASVIYGAYTALVYITPVVGGFLADRFLGQRKAVLFGAVLLTFGHFFMAFEGDGGQADATINIFWLALALIIVGSGFLKANISVMVGQLYPRTDIRRDPAYTIFYMGINVGAATASIICGFLGQTVGWAYGFGLAGIGMLLGLVFFVIGKPLLLGKGEPKDPAKIAGGREFGIYGIGLAMVGLCWLAIQYQQLVGWVLGVFGLGLVAYVLYIAIGRLPREERDRIFAAIFLIFVSIVFWALFEQAGSSLNLFTDRHVDTQGVAASMFQSINAIYIILLAPLFAGLWQLLAKRGAEPSTPMKFGLAVIQVGLGFLVLVWGAQSVGLNVPTPVIFIFLIYLLHTTGELCLSPVGLSAMNRLSPGHMASLIMGTWFFASATGNFAAGLIASATGAEGVGEEAGKQVVLDVYSTVGWFAVGVGVVVMVISPLVKKLMHLDTLVDESVDDDLEGQAEGPGEPQGAGIHPTTRTTH
;
A
#
# COMPACT_ATOMS: atom_id res chain seq x y z
N MET A 1 31.74 4.79 -18.64
CA MET A 1 31.76 5.30 -17.25
C MET A 1 31.79 6.82 -17.20
N ALA A 2 32.78 7.50 -17.81
CA ALA A 2 32.82 8.97 -17.81
C ALA A 2 31.57 9.62 -18.45
N GLU A 3 31.10 9.12 -19.59
CA GLU A 3 29.87 9.60 -20.24
C GLU A 3 28.60 9.33 -19.43
N PHE A 4 28.53 8.20 -18.70
CA PHE A 4 27.39 7.88 -17.84
C PHE A 4 27.38 8.76 -16.58
N ASN A 5 28.55 9.00 -15.98
CA ASN A 5 28.68 9.90 -14.83
C ASN A 5 28.33 11.35 -15.19
N ALA A 6 28.44 11.73 -16.47
CA ALA A 6 28.05 13.05 -16.96
C ALA A 6 26.52 13.24 -17.07
N LEU A 7 25.72 12.17 -16.90
CA LEU A 7 24.26 12.25 -16.85
C LEU A 7 23.72 12.73 -15.50
N PHE A 8 24.56 12.78 -14.46
CA PHE A 8 24.10 13.15 -13.11
C PHE A 8 24.32 14.64 -12.87
N ASP A 9 23.29 15.32 -12.38
CA ASP A 9 23.35 16.75 -12.11
C ASP A 9 24.12 17.07 -10.83
N SER A 10 24.29 16.07 -9.96
CA SER A 10 25.03 16.21 -8.71
C SER A 10 25.73 14.93 -8.25
N ALA A 11 26.72 15.11 -7.37
CA ALA A 11 27.35 13.99 -6.68
C ALA A 11 26.34 13.23 -5.79
N TYR A 12 25.39 13.93 -5.18
CA TYR A 12 24.37 13.31 -4.33
C TYR A 12 23.48 12.36 -5.12
N GLU A 13 23.06 12.77 -6.31
CA GLU A 13 22.25 11.96 -7.22
C GLU A 13 23.02 10.71 -7.67
N LEU A 14 24.27 10.90 -8.09
CA LEU A 14 25.18 9.80 -8.48
C LEU A 14 25.33 8.77 -7.35
N TRP A 15 25.60 9.22 -6.12
CA TRP A 15 25.75 8.34 -4.97
C TRP A 15 24.45 7.61 -4.64
N ALA A 16 23.31 8.32 -4.60
CA ALA A 16 22.01 7.71 -4.33
C ALA A 16 21.70 6.61 -5.35
N PHE A 17 21.92 6.89 -6.64
CA PHE A 17 21.71 5.92 -7.73
C PHE A 17 22.57 4.68 -7.55
N TRP A 18 23.89 4.81 -7.38
CA TRP A 18 24.77 3.65 -7.26
C TRP A 18 24.54 2.85 -5.98
N ILE A 19 24.21 3.51 -4.86
CA ILE A 19 23.83 2.82 -3.62
C ILE A 19 22.57 1.98 -3.86
N ALA A 20 21.56 2.53 -4.53
CA ALA A 20 20.34 1.79 -4.85
C ALA A 20 20.61 0.61 -5.80
N VAL A 21 21.46 0.80 -6.82
CA VAL A 21 21.85 -0.28 -7.75
C VAL A 21 22.58 -1.40 -7.02
N VAL A 22 23.55 -1.08 -6.16
CA VAL A 22 24.28 -2.08 -5.36
C VAL A 22 23.36 -2.79 -4.38
N ALA A 23 22.44 -2.07 -3.73
CA ALA A 23 21.45 -2.67 -2.85
C ALA A 23 20.55 -3.65 -3.63
N LEU A 24 19.96 -3.21 -4.74
CA LEU A 24 19.09 -4.04 -5.58
C LEU A 24 19.83 -5.28 -6.10
N ALA A 25 21.07 -5.13 -6.59
CA ALA A 25 21.90 -6.24 -7.04
C ALA A 25 22.20 -7.23 -5.91
N THR A 26 22.47 -6.73 -4.70
CA THR A 26 22.71 -7.56 -3.52
C THR A 26 21.47 -8.37 -3.15
N PHE A 27 20.29 -7.75 -3.15
CA PHE A 27 19.03 -8.47 -2.89
C PHE A 27 18.71 -9.47 -4.00
N LEU A 28 18.95 -9.15 -5.26
CA LEU A 28 18.77 -10.07 -6.38
C LEU A 28 19.68 -11.30 -6.26
N LEU A 29 21.00 -11.08 -6.09
CA LEU A 29 21.98 -12.17 -5.95
C LEU A 29 21.71 -13.00 -4.69
N GLY A 30 21.39 -12.33 -3.58
CA GLY A 30 20.96 -12.97 -2.34
C GLY A 30 19.69 -13.82 -2.56
N GLY A 31 18.67 -13.29 -3.22
CA GLY A 31 17.43 -14.00 -3.53
C GLY A 31 17.63 -15.24 -4.36
N VAL A 32 18.41 -15.13 -5.44
CA VAL A 32 18.80 -16.27 -6.28
C VAL A 32 19.54 -17.31 -5.44
N PHE A 33 20.53 -16.88 -4.66
CA PHE A 33 21.29 -17.77 -3.78
C PHE A 33 20.37 -18.49 -2.78
N LEU A 34 19.47 -17.79 -2.08
CA LEU A 34 18.58 -18.37 -1.08
C LEU A 34 17.54 -19.33 -1.70
N THR A 35 16.99 -18.99 -2.86
CA THR A 35 15.96 -19.82 -3.52
C THR A 35 16.53 -21.06 -4.22
N THR A 36 17.79 -21.03 -4.64
CA THR A 36 18.46 -22.17 -5.32
C THR A 36 19.16 -23.15 -4.39
N ARG A 37 19.20 -22.87 -3.07
CA ARG A 37 19.83 -23.79 -2.10
C ARG A 37 19.16 -25.17 -2.12
N PRO A 38 19.92 -26.26 -1.90
CA PRO A 38 19.34 -27.59 -1.85
C PRO A 38 18.44 -27.79 -0.62
N GLN A 39 18.74 -27.14 0.51
CA GLN A 39 17.96 -27.27 1.75
C GLN A 39 16.50 -26.80 1.57
N PRO A 40 15.49 -27.46 2.17
CA PRO A 40 14.09 -27.05 2.06
C PRO A 40 13.79 -25.73 2.77
N GLU A 41 14.56 -25.41 3.82
CA GLU A 41 14.46 -24.18 4.60
C GLU A 41 15.75 -23.38 4.55
N VAL A 42 15.62 -22.08 4.73
CA VAL A 42 16.69 -21.08 4.74
C VAL A 42 16.44 -20.11 5.88
N ILE A 43 17.39 -19.99 6.80
CA ILE A 43 17.28 -19.15 8.01
C ILE A 43 15.98 -19.50 8.80
N GLY A 44 15.63 -20.78 8.86
CA GLY A 44 14.45 -21.27 9.58
C GLY A 44 13.10 -21.07 8.87
N HIS A 45 13.07 -20.49 7.66
CA HIS A 45 11.83 -20.31 6.89
C HIS A 45 11.84 -21.17 5.60
N PRO A 46 10.69 -21.66 5.10
CA PRO A 46 10.59 -22.38 3.84
C PRO A 46 11.12 -21.54 2.67
N LYS A 47 11.80 -22.18 1.70
CA LYS A 47 12.29 -21.50 0.48
C LYS A 47 11.21 -20.75 -0.29
N GLY A 48 9.96 -21.23 -0.22
CA GLY A 48 8.80 -20.55 -0.79
C GLY A 48 8.66 -19.09 -0.30
N LEU A 49 9.07 -18.78 0.94
CA LEU A 49 9.02 -17.41 1.46
C LEU A 49 9.94 -16.48 0.65
N PHE A 50 11.19 -16.90 0.41
CA PHE A 50 12.18 -16.09 -0.30
C PHE A 50 11.85 -15.94 -1.79
N LEU A 51 11.18 -16.94 -2.36
CA LEU A 51 10.58 -16.82 -3.69
C LEU A 51 9.49 -15.73 -3.71
N LEU A 52 8.53 -15.80 -2.79
CA LEU A 52 7.44 -14.82 -2.72
C LEU A 52 7.98 -13.42 -2.40
N PHE A 53 8.99 -13.32 -1.54
CA PHE A 53 9.75 -12.09 -1.30
C PHE A 53 10.31 -11.54 -2.60
N MET A 54 10.99 -12.35 -3.42
CA MET A 54 11.62 -11.87 -4.66
C MET A 54 10.57 -11.42 -5.67
N ALA A 55 9.49 -12.19 -5.83
CA ALA A 55 8.39 -11.82 -6.70
C ALA A 55 7.73 -10.50 -6.26
N GLU A 56 7.47 -10.33 -4.95
CA GLU A 56 6.87 -9.11 -4.41
C GLU A 56 7.83 -7.92 -4.47
N MET A 57 9.11 -8.10 -4.13
CA MET A 57 10.11 -7.01 -4.20
C MET A 57 10.18 -6.43 -5.60
N TRP A 58 10.17 -7.29 -6.63
CA TRP A 58 10.22 -6.86 -8.03
C TRP A 58 8.93 -6.23 -8.54
N GLU A 59 7.77 -6.74 -8.10
CA GLU A 59 6.50 -6.05 -8.39
C GLU A 59 6.46 -4.68 -7.72
N ARG A 60 6.94 -4.56 -6.47
CA ARG A 60 6.97 -3.29 -5.75
C ARG A 60 7.98 -2.34 -6.35
N PHE A 61 9.11 -2.86 -6.82
CA PHE A 61 10.05 -2.08 -7.61
C PHE A 61 9.35 -1.48 -8.84
N SER A 62 8.60 -2.30 -9.60
CA SER A 62 7.86 -1.83 -10.76
C SER A 62 6.82 -0.75 -10.42
N TYR A 63 5.97 -1.03 -9.43
CA TYR A 63 4.88 -0.14 -9.03
C TYR A 63 5.40 1.20 -8.50
N TYR A 64 6.35 1.19 -7.56
CA TYR A 64 6.86 2.42 -6.96
C TYR A 64 7.75 3.21 -7.93
N GLY A 65 8.49 2.54 -8.81
CA GLY A 65 9.26 3.21 -9.87
C GLY A 65 8.36 3.97 -10.84
N MET A 66 7.27 3.33 -11.29
CA MET A 66 6.25 3.99 -12.11
C MET A 66 5.53 5.10 -11.33
N ARG A 67 5.11 4.83 -10.09
CA ARG A 67 4.41 5.78 -9.21
C ARG A 67 5.23 7.05 -8.95
N ALA A 68 6.55 6.93 -8.82
CA ALA A 68 7.46 8.06 -8.61
C ALA A 68 7.47 9.04 -9.79
N LEU A 69 7.25 8.52 -11.01
CA LEU A 69 7.25 9.27 -12.27
C LEU A 69 5.86 9.74 -12.69
N LEU A 70 4.80 9.04 -12.30
CA LEU A 70 3.46 9.19 -12.87
C LEU A 70 2.93 10.63 -12.86
N ILE A 71 3.06 11.35 -11.74
CA ILE A 71 2.58 12.73 -11.64
C ILE A 71 3.35 13.68 -12.55
N PHE A 72 4.67 13.49 -12.68
CA PHE A 72 5.49 14.26 -13.60
C PHE A 72 5.15 13.93 -15.04
N TYR A 73 4.93 12.66 -15.37
CA TYR A 73 4.55 12.24 -16.71
C TYR A 73 3.20 12.84 -17.14
N LEU A 74 2.22 12.91 -16.23
CA LEU A 74 0.94 13.56 -16.49
C LEU A 74 1.10 15.06 -16.81
N VAL A 75 1.91 15.78 -16.03
CA VAL A 75 2.05 17.24 -16.18
C VAL A 75 3.03 17.63 -17.28
N GLN A 76 4.17 16.96 -17.37
CA GLN A 76 5.28 17.35 -18.25
C GLN A 76 5.18 16.72 -19.65
N HIS A 77 4.69 15.49 -19.77
CA HIS A 77 4.57 14.81 -21.08
C HIS A 77 3.16 14.91 -21.66
N TRP A 78 2.13 14.60 -20.86
CA TRP A 78 0.74 14.68 -21.31
C TRP A 78 0.12 16.07 -21.21
N LEU A 79 0.82 17.02 -20.59
CA LEU A 79 0.39 18.43 -20.47
C LEU A 79 -0.98 18.58 -19.79
N PHE A 80 -1.32 17.69 -18.86
CA PHE A 80 -2.42 17.94 -17.94
C PHE A 80 -2.05 19.08 -17.00
N THR A 81 -3.05 19.84 -16.56
CA THR A 81 -2.80 20.79 -15.49
C THR A 81 -2.50 20.06 -14.18
N ASP A 82 -1.89 20.74 -13.22
CA ASP A 82 -1.59 20.16 -11.90
C ASP A 82 -2.86 19.64 -11.22
N SER A 83 -3.94 20.41 -11.35
CA SER A 83 -5.25 20.06 -10.83
C SER A 83 -5.79 18.78 -11.46
N GLU A 84 -5.80 18.70 -12.80
CA GLU A 84 -6.27 17.52 -13.55
C GLU A 84 -5.42 16.29 -13.25
N ALA A 85 -4.09 16.43 -13.33
CA ALA A 85 -3.13 15.37 -13.09
C ALA A 85 -3.27 14.79 -11.67
N SER A 86 -3.51 15.65 -10.66
CA SER A 86 -3.72 15.24 -9.28
C SER A 86 -4.99 14.41 -9.09
N VAL A 87 -6.08 14.78 -9.76
CA VAL A 87 -7.33 14.00 -9.72
C VAL A 87 -7.17 12.65 -10.44
N ILE A 88 -6.51 12.63 -11.60
CA ILE A 88 -6.19 11.39 -12.33
C ILE A 88 -5.34 10.46 -11.45
N TYR A 89 -4.30 11.01 -10.81
CA TYR A 89 -3.42 10.27 -9.90
C TYR A 89 -4.22 9.66 -8.74
N GLY A 90 -5.06 10.46 -8.06
CA GLY A 90 -5.90 9.99 -6.96
C GLY A 90 -6.93 8.94 -7.36
N ALA A 91 -7.54 9.06 -8.55
CA ALA A 91 -8.43 8.06 -9.10
C ALA A 91 -7.70 6.74 -9.40
N TYR A 92 -6.53 6.83 -10.02
CA TYR A 92 -5.68 5.68 -10.29
C TYR A 92 -5.30 4.95 -8.99
N THR A 93 -4.78 5.65 -7.98
CA THR A 93 -4.37 5.03 -6.72
C THR A 93 -5.57 4.43 -5.97
N ALA A 94 -6.70 5.12 -5.93
CA ALA A 94 -7.93 4.59 -5.32
C ALA A 94 -8.36 3.26 -5.97
N LEU A 95 -8.32 3.18 -7.31
CA LEU A 95 -8.65 1.96 -8.05
C LEU A 95 -7.66 0.82 -7.73
N VAL A 96 -6.36 1.11 -7.66
CA VAL A 96 -5.32 0.12 -7.25
C VAL A 96 -5.57 -0.43 -5.85
N TYR A 97 -6.13 0.36 -4.93
CA TYR A 97 -6.40 -0.10 -3.55
C TYR A 97 -7.71 -0.87 -3.41
N ILE A 98 -8.69 -0.69 -4.30
CA ILE A 98 -9.99 -1.39 -4.21
C ILE A 98 -10.04 -2.69 -5.04
N THR A 99 -9.37 -2.75 -6.19
CA THR A 99 -9.37 -3.97 -7.04
C THR A 99 -8.81 -5.23 -6.35
N PRO A 100 -7.89 -5.17 -5.36
CA PRO A 100 -7.45 -6.35 -4.63
C PRO A 100 -8.56 -7.10 -3.89
N VAL A 101 -9.62 -6.40 -3.49
CA VAL A 101 -10.79 -7.04 -2.86
C VAL A 101 -11.48 -7.98 -3.86
N VAL A 102 -11.65 -7.52 -5.11
CA VAL A 102 -12.27 -8.31 -6.19
C VAL A 102 -11.37 -9.47 -6.61
N GLY A 103 -10.08 -9.21 -6.82
CA GLY A 103 -9.12 -10.25 -7.19
C GLY A 103 -8.93 -11.31 -6.10
N GLY A 104 -8.96 -10.89 -4.83
CA GLY A 104 -8.98 -11.78 -3.65
C GLY A 104 -10.18 -12.70 -3.61
N PHE A 105 -11.37 -12.13 -3.77
CA PHE A 105 -12.62 -12.90 -3.81
C PHE A 105 -12.63 -13.96 -4.92
N LEU A 106 -12.21 -13.58 -6.14
CA LEU A 106 -12.14 -14.51 -7.28
C LEU A 106 -11.11 -15.63 -7.05
N ALA A 107 -9.97 -15.30 -6.43
CA ALA A 107 -8.95 -16.27 -6.08
C ALA A 107 -9.44 -17.26 -5.01
N ASP A 108 -10.05 -16.77 -3.93
CA ASP A 108 -10.51 -17.62 -2.83
C ASP A 108 -11.64 -18.56 -3.21
N ARG A 109 -12.55 -18.11 -4.08
CA ARG A 109 -13.74 -18.86 -4.44
C ARG A 109 -13.54 -19.80 -5.64
N PHE A 110 -12.63 -19.44 -6.56
CA PHE A 110 -12.51 -20.13 -7.84
C PHE A 110 -11.05 -20.45 -8.23
N LEU A 111 -10.23 -19.44 -8.52
CA LEU A 111 -8.96 -19.64 -9.23
C LEU A 111 -7.85 -20.27 -8.38
N GLY A 112 -7.89 -20.07 -7.06
CA GLY A 112 -6.71 -20.22 -6.23
C GLY A 112 -5.74 -19.04 -6.39
N GLN A 113 -4.99 -18.79 -5.33
CA GLN A 113 -4.11 -17.64 -5.19
C GLN A 113 -3.00 -17.61 -6.25
N ARG A 114 -2.45 -18.79 -6.57
CA ARG A 114 -1.31 -18.92 -7.47
C ARG A 114 -1.65 -18.59 -8.92
N LYS A 115 -2.85 -18.97 -9.38
CA LYS A 115 -3.34 -18.63 -10.73
C LYS A 115 -3.71 -17.15 -10.83
N ALA A 116 -4.33 -16.60 -9.80
CA ALA A 116 -4.63 -15.18 -9.71
C ALA A 116 -3.35 -14.32 -9.76
N VAL A 117 -2.34 -14.65 -8.95
CA VAL A 117 -1.03 -13.96 -8.97
C VAL A 117 -0.38 -14.02 -10.34
N LEU A 118 -0.38 -15.19 -11.00
CA LEU A 118 0.19 -15.34 -12.34
C LEU A 118 -0.52 -14.44 -13.36
N PHE A 119 -1.86 -14.47 -13.38
CA PHE A 119 -2.66 -13.63 -14.28
C PHE A 119 -2.41 -12.14 -14.01
N GLY A 120 -2.44 -11.73 -12.75
CA GLY A 120 -2.17 -10.34 -12.35
C GLY A 120 -0.77 -9.87 -12.74
N ALA A 121 0.25 -10.73 -12.55
CA ALA A 121 1.63 -10.43 -12.91
C ALA A 121 1.80 -10.23 -14.43
N VAL A 122 1.10 -11.01 -15.25
CA VAL A 122 1.11 -10.84 -16.72
C VAL A 122 0.50 -9.50 -17.11
N LEU A 123 -0.66 -9.13 -16.55
CA LEU A 123 -1.28 -7.82 -16.81
C LEU A 123 -0.38 -6.66 -16.37
N LEU A 124 0.23 -6.75 -15.19
CA LEU A 124 1.17 -5.76 -14.69
C LEU A 124 2.38 -5.61 -15.61
N THR A 125 2.90 -6.72 -16.13
CA THR A 125 4.06 -6.70 -17.05
C THR A 125 3.73 -5.93 -18.32
N PHE A 126 2.58 -6.24 -18.94
CA PHE A 126 2.12 -5.49 -20.12
C PHE A 126 1.84 -4.02 -19.79
N GLY A 127 1.16 -3.76 -18.67
CA GLY A 127 0.85 -2.39 -18.26
C GLY A 127 2.10 -1.52 -18.10
N HIS A 128 3.11 -2.00 -17.38
CA HIS A 128 4.35 -1.23 -17.19
C HIS A 128 5.17 -1.09 -18.48
N PHE A 129 5.22 -2.10 -19.36
CA PHE A 129 5.87 -1.93 -20.66
C PHE A 129 5.10 -0.96 -21.56
N PHE A 130 3.77 -0.94 -21.52
CA PHE A 130 2.96 0.00 -22.28
C PHE A 130 3.19 1.46 -21.87
N MET A 131 3.55 1.72 -20.61
CA MET A 131 3.96 3.06 -20.16
C MET A 131 5.22 3.58 -20.88
N ALA A 132 6.06 2.71 -21.45
CA ALA A 132 7.26 3.12 -22.17
C ALA A 132 6.98 3.62 -23.61
N PHE A 133 5.74 3.46 -24.10
CA PHE A 133 5.31 4.00 -25.38
C PHE A 133 4.69 5.38 -25.15
N GLU A 134 5.51 6.41 -25.32
CA GLU A 134 5.17 7.79 -24.92
C GLU A 134 4.55 8.63 -26.03
N GLY A 135 4.86 8.36 -27.30
CA GLY A 135 4.38 9.17 -28.43
C GLY A 135 5.03 10.56 -28.47
N ASP A 136 4.40 11.51 -29.17
CA ASP A 136 4.88 12.89 -29.32
C ASP A 136 4.47 13.79 -28.14
N GLY A 137 3.66 13.27 -27.21
CA GLY A 137 3.17 13.98 -26.03
C GLY A 137 1.94 14.85 -26.28
N GLY A 138 1.37 15.36 -25.18
CA GLY A 138 0.13 16.13 -25.19
C GLY A 138 -1.14 15.31 -25.43
N GLN A 139 -2.29 15.89 -25.04
CA GLN A 139 -3.56 15.16 -24.97
C GLN A 139 -4.20 14.83 -26.34
N ALA A 140 -3.71 15.44 -27.42
CA ALA A 140 -4.21 15.20 -28.78
C ALA A 140 -3.59 13.97 -29.44
N ASP A 141 -2.47 13.46 -28.93
CA ASP A 141 -1.82 12.26 -29.45
C ASP A 141 -2.65 11.01 -29.11
N ALA A 142 -2.95 10.20 -30.12
CA ALA A 142 -3.69 8.95 -29.96
C ALA A 142 -2.97 7.95 -29.03
N THR A 143 -1.66 8.08 -28.85
CA THR A 143 -0.81 7.28 -27.96
C THR A 143 -1.24 7.41 -26.49
N ILE A 144 -1.95 8.49 -26.10
CA ILE A 144 -2.52 8.61 -24.75
C ILE A 144 -3.47 7.46 -24.40
N ASN A 145 -4.10 6.83 -25.41
CA ASN A 145 -4.95 5.66 -25.18
C ASN A 145 -4.15 4.43 -24.74
N ILE A 146 -2.88 4.32 -25.15
CA ILE A 146 -1.95 3.29 -24.67
C ILE A 146 -1.59 3.57 -23.21
N PHE A 147 -1.38 4.82 -22.83
CA PHE A 147 -1.18 5.22 -21.44
C PHE A 147 -2.40 4.89 -20.56
N TRP A 148 -3.62 5.18 -21.02
CA TRP A 148 -4.83 4.77 -20.29
C TRP A 148 -4.97 3.26 -20.16
N LEU A 149 -4.62 2.52 -21.21
CA LEU A 149 -4.60 1.05 -21.19
C LEU A 149 -3.55 0.53 -20.22
N ALA A 150 -2.38 1.15 -20.18
CA ALA A 150 -1.32 0.82 -19.26
C ALA A 150 -1.78 0.95 -17.80
N LEU A 151 -2.37 2.09 -17.42
CA LEU A 151 -2.90 2.29 -16.06
C LEU A 151 -4.00 1.28 -15.72
N ALA A 152 -4.92 1.01 -16.65
CA ALA A 152 -5.99 0.04 -16.45
C ALA A 152 -5.47 -1.40 -16.23
N LEU A 153 -4.47 -1.80 -17.02
CA LEU A 153 -3.79 -3.09 -16.85
C LEU A 153 -3.09 -3.19 -15.49
N ILE A 154 -2.43 -2.11 -15.05
CA ILE A 154 -1.76 -2.06 -13.75
C ILE A 154 -2.78 -2.15 -12.61
N ILE A 155 -3.90 -1.43 -12.68
CA ILE A 155 -4.99 -1.49 -11.69
C ILE A 155 -5.53 -2.91 -11.53
N VAL A 156 -5.89 -3.55 -12.63
CA VAL A 156 -6.48 -4.90 -12.58
C VAL A 156 -5.42 -5.93 -12.21
N GLY A 157 -4.23 -5.82 -12.77
CA GLY A 157 -3.12 -6.71 -12.47
C GLY A 157 -2.71 -6.67 -11.00
N SER A 158 -2.61 -5.49 -10.40
CA SER A 158 -2.39 -5.32 -8.96
C SER A 158 -3.53 -5.93 -8.14
N GLY A 159 -4.77 -5.78 -8.61
CA GLY A 159 -5.95 -6.40 -8.00
C GLY A 159 -5.86 -7.92 -7.90
N PHE A 160 -5.36 -8.60 -8.93
CA PHE A 160 -5.18 -10.05 -8.90
C PHE A 160 -3.89 -10.51 -8.20
N LEU A 161 -2.91 -9.63 -8.01
CA LEU A 161 -1.61 -10.01 -7.44
C LEU A 161 -1.51 -9.70 -5.94
N LYS A 162 -1.75 -8.46 -5.52
CA LYS A 162 -1.31 -7.90 -4.22
C LYS A 162 -1.89 -8.62 -3.00
N ALA A 163 -3.21 -8.81 -2.96
CA ALA A 163 -3.85 -9.55 -1.87
C ALA A 163 -3.44 -11.02 -1.89
N ASN A 164 -3.36 -11.60 -3.08
CA ASN A 164 -3.25 -13.04 -3.28
C ASN A 164 -1.85 -13.58 -2.97
N ILE A 165 -0.80 -12.84 -3.33
CA ILE A 165 0.59 -13.21 -2.99
C ILE A 165 0.84 -13.13 -1.48
N SER A 166 0.24 -12.15 -0.79
CA SER A 166 0.30 -12.01 0.67
C SER A 166 -0.42 -13.16 1.39
N VAL A 167 -1.53 -13.66 0.82
CA VAL A 167 -2.21 -14.87 1.33
C VAL A 167 -1.31 -16.10 1.16
N MET A 168 -0.59 -16.21 0.04
CA MET A 168 0.32 -17.35 -0.19
C MET A 168 1.45 -17.42 0.84
N VAL A 169 1.97 -16.28 1.32
CA VAL A 169 2.95 -16.24 2.42
C VAL A 169 2.40 -16.94 3.66
N GLY A 170 1.16 -16.60 4.05
CA GLY A 170 0.50 -17.22 5.20
C GLY A 170 0.22 -18.71 5.01
N GLN A 171 -0.01 -19.15 3.78
CA GLN A 171 -0.26 -20.58 3.46
C GLN A 171 0.99 -21.46 3.52
N LEU A 172 2.19 -20.86 3.57
CA LEU A 172 3.44 -21.60 3.77
C LEU A 172 3.58 -22.16 5.18
N TYR A 173 2.81 -21.63 6.14
CA TYR A 173 2.89 -21.97 7.55
C TYR A 173 1.55 -22.51 8.07
N PRO A 174 1.57 -23.46 9.01
CA PRO A 174 0.43 -23.71 9.87
C PRO A 174 0.01 -22.43 10.62
N ARG A 175 -1.27 -22.32 10.99
CA ARG A 175 -1.79 -21.10 11.63
C ARG A 175 -1.11 -20.78 12.97
N THR A 176 -0.70 -21.81 13.73
CA THR A 176 -0.07 -21.73 15.06
C THR A 176 1.46 -21.64 15.01
N ASP A 177 2.07 -21.62 13.82
CA ASP A 177 3.52 -21.57 13.69
C ASP A 177 4.06 -20.18 14.08
N ILE A 178 4.91 -20.13 15.11
CA ILE A 178 5.54 -18.91 15.63
C ILE A 178 6.39 -18.17 14.57
N ARG A 179 6.78 -18.85 13.49
CA ARG A 179 7.56 -18.27 12.38
C ARG A 179 6.71 -17.46 11.42
N ARG A 180 5.38 -17.52 11.52
CA ARG A 180 4.46 -16.84 10.60
C ARG A 180 4.59 -15.32 10.66
N ASP A 181 4.67 -14.74 11.86
CA ASP A 181 4.80 -13.28 12.02
C ASP A 181 6.17 -12.75 11.56
N PRO A 182 7.32 -13.39 11.91
CA PRO A 182 8.60 -13.05 11.31
C PRO A 182 8.63 -13.21 9.78
N ALA A 183 7.89 -14.17 9.20
CA ALA A 183 7.81 -14.33 7.75
C ALA A 183 7.15 -13.12 7.06
N TYR A 184 6.08 -12.56 7.64
CA TYR A 184 5.48 -11.32 7.15
C TYR A 184 6.41 -10.12 7.32
N THR A 185 7.22 -10.07 8.38
CA THR A 185 8.26 -9.04 8.54
C THR A 185 9.31 -9.12 7.43
N ILE A 186 9.80 -10.33 7.11
CA ILE A 186 10.73 -10.55 5.99
C ILE A 186 10.09 -10.12 4.68
N PHE A 187 8.86 -10.56 4.42
CA PHE A 187 8.11 -10.20 3.22
C PHE A 187 7.94 -8.67 3.07
N TYR A 188 7.59 -7.99 4.16
CA TYR A 188 7.43 -6.54 4.20
C TYR A 188 8.75 -5.77 3.99
N MET A 189 9.88 -6.34 4.40
CA MET A 189 11.19 -5.78 4.06
C MET A 189 11.41 -5.75 2.55
N GLY A 190 10.99 -6.79 1.82
CA GLY A 190 11.09 -6.84 0.36
C GLY A 190 10.29 -5.74 -0.32
N ILE A 191 9.09 -5.43 0.21
CA ILE A 191 8.27 -4.32 -0.28
C ILE A 191 9.02 -2.98 -0.20
N ASN A 192 9.61 -2.68 0.96
CA ASN A 192 10.29 -1.41 1.19
C ASN A 192 11.62 -1.30 0.42
N VAL A 193 12.37 -2.40 0.31
CA VAL A 193 13.60 -2.43 -0.52
C VAL A 193 13.26 -2.16 -1.99
N GLY A 194 12.23 -2.80 -2.52
CA GLY A 194 11.74 -2.54 -3.87
C GLY A 194 11.32 -1.08 -4.06
N ALA A 195 10.53 -0.54 -3.13
CA ALA A 195 10.06 0.85 -3.18
C ALA A 195 11.21 1.87 -3.14
N ALA A 196 12.16 1.70 -2.22
CA ALA A 196 13.29 2.60 -2.05
C ALA A 196 14.19 2.60 -3.30
N THR A 197 14.59 1.41 -3.77
CA THR A 197 15.49 1.28 -4.91
C THR A 197 14.84 1.72 -6.22
N ALA A 198 13.55 1.44 -6.42
CA ALA A 198 12.84 1.85 -7.63
C ALA A 198 12.65 3.35 -7.74
N SER A 199 12.22 4.00 -6.65
CA SER A 199 11.99 5.45 -6.66
C SER A 199 13.27 6.20 -7.02
N ILE A 200 14.44 5.67 -6.62
CA ILE A 200 15.76 6.21 -6.98
C ILE A 200 16.10 5.89 -8.44
N ILE A 201 16.11 4.61 -8.82
CA ILE A 201 16.67 4.17 -10.11
C ILE A 201 15.72 4.53 -11.27
N CYS A 202 14.44 4.19 -11.17
CA CYS A 202 13.44 4.56 -12.19
C CYS A 202 13.22 6.07 -12.19
N GLY A 203 13.21 6.71 -11.02
CA GLY A 203 13.07 8.16 -10.89
C GLY A 203 14.13 8.93 -11.68
N PHE A 204 15.41 8.60 -11.42
CA PHE A 204 16.55 9.15 -12.16
C PHE A 204 16.44 8.89 -13.68
N LEU A 205 16.23 7.62 -14.08
CA LEU A 205 16.16 7.30 -15.51
C LEU A 205 15.00 8.01 -16.21
N GLY A 206 13.84 8.13 -15.55
CA GLY A 206 12.66 8.75 -16.12
C GLY A 206 12.81 10.26 -16.30
N GLN A 207 13.25 10.98 -15.27
CA GLN A 207 13.35 12.44 -15.32
C GLN A 207 14.61 12.94 -16.04
N THR A 208 15.72 12.21 -15.97
CA THR A 208 17.02 12.68 -16.49
C THR A 208 17.36 12.10 -17.85
N VAL A 209 17.00 10.85 -18.12
CA VAL A 209 17.33 10.16 -19.40
C VAL A 209 16.14 10.13 -20.35
N GLY A 210 14.93 9.87 -19.83
CA GLY A 210 13.67 9.89 -20.58
C GLY A 210 12.63 8.92 -20.02
N TRP A 211 11.34 9.24 -20.18
CA TRP A 211 10.24 8.50 -19.55
C TRP A 211 10.21 7.03 -19.95
N ALA A 212 10.43 6.74 -21.24
CA ALA A 212 10.55 5.38 -21.76
C ALA A 212 11.58 4.52 -21.00
N TYR A 213 12.70 5.09 -20.53
CA TYR A 213 13.72 4.36 -19.77
C TYR A 213 13.28 4.09 -18.32
N GLY A 214 12.68 5.09 -17.66
CA GLY A 214 12.15 4.93 -16.31
C GLY A 214 11.02 3.89 -16.24
N PHE A 215 10.02 4.03 -17.10
CA PHE A 215 8.90 3.09 -17.20
C PHE A 215 9.29 1.74 -17.78
N GLY A 216 10.17 1.72 -18.78
CA GLY A 216 10.71 0.48 -19.35
C GLY A 216 11.46 -0.35 -18.32
N LEU A 217 12.26 0.29 -17.45
CA LEU A 217 12.92 -0.41 -16.35
C LEU A 217 11.91 -0.93 -15.32
N ALA A 218 10.84 -0.18 -15.00
CA ALA A 218 9.75 -0.69 -14.18
C ALA A 218 9.12 -1.95 -14.82
N GLY A 219 8.90 -1.95 -16.13
CA GLY A 219 8.43 -3.12 -16.90
C GLY A 219 9.37 -4.33 -16.80
N ILE A 220 10.68 -4.11 -16.95
CA ILE A 220 11.70 -5.15 -16.75
C ILE A 220 11.63 -5.70 -15.32
N GLY A 221 11.50 -4.83 -14.31
CA GLY A 221 11.35 -5.25 -12.92
C GLY A 221 10.16 -6.19 -12.73
N MET A 222 8.99 -5.82 -13.26
CA MET A 222 7.80 -6.68 -13.19
C MET A 222 8.00 -8.02 -13.91
N LEU A 223 8.63 -8.01 -15.08
CA LEU A 223 8.95 -9.22 -15.83
C LEU A 223 9.87 -10.15 -15.02
N LEU A 224 10.88 -9.59 -14.34
CA LEU A 224 11.75 -10.37 -13.45
C LEU A 224 10.95 -11.00 -12.30
N GLY A 225 10.05 -10.24 -11.67
CA GLY A 225 9.15 -10.76 -10.64
C GLY A 225 8.28 -11.93 -11.14
N LEU A 226 7.71 -11.79 -12.35
CA LEU A 226 6.96 -12.85 -13.02
C LEU A 226 7.83 -14.09 -13.31
N VAL A 227 9.05 -13.89 -13.83
CA VAL A 227 10.00 -14.98 -14.11
C VAL A 227 10.36 -15.73 -12.83
N PHE A 228 10.68 -15.02 -11.75
CA PHE A 228 10.93 -15.64 -10.44
C PHE A 228 9.73 -16.47 -10.01
N PHE A 229 8.52 -15.91 -10.05
CA PHE A 229 7.31 -16.60 -9.64
C PHE A 229 7.04 -17.88 -10.46
N VAL A 230 7.21 -17.82 -11.78
CA VAL A 230 6.98 -18.95 -12.69
C VAL A 230 8.01 -20.05 -12.49
N ILE A 231 9.31 -19.71 -12.44
CA ILE A 231 10.40 -20.68 -12.26
C ILE A 231 10.36 -21.28 -10.86
N GLY A 232 10.15 -20.45 -9.85
CA GLY A 232 10.13 -20.85 -8.44
C GLY A 232 8.84 -21.55 -8.01
N LYS A 233 7.80 -21.58 -8.85
CA LYS A 233 6.50 -22.22 -8.56
C LYS A 233 6.59 -23.58 -7.83
N PRO A 234 7.50 -24.51 -8.15
CA PRO A 234 7.64 -25.78 -7.41
C PRO A 234 7.97 -25.61 -5.92
N LEU A 235 8.65 -24.53 -5.54
CA LEU A 235 9.03 -24.22 -4.14
C LEU A 235 7.82 -23.89 -3.25
N LEU A 236 6.64 -23.67 -3.85
CA LEU A 236 5.40 -23.40 -3.13
C LEU A 236 4.67 -24.67 -2.69
N LEU A 237 5.13 -25.86 -3.08
CA LEU A 237 4.63 -27.16 -2.59
C LEU A 237 3.09 -27.30 -2.66
N GLY A 238 2.49 -26.84 -3.75
CA GLY A 238 1.04 -26.90 -3.95
C GLY A 238 0.22 -25.84 -3.19
N LYS A 239 0.85 -24.94 -2.43
CA LYS A 239 0.16 -23.81 -1.81
C LYS A 239 -0.33 -22.82 -2.89
N GLY A 240 -1.49 -22.21 -2.63
CA GLY A 240 -2.17 -21.31 -3.55
C GLY A 240 -2.91 -21.99 -4.71
N GLU A 241 -3.01 -23.31 -4.75
CA GLU A 241 -3.86 -24.02 -5.72
C GLU A 241 -5.36 -23.72 -5.51
N PRO A 242 -6.21 -23.88 -6.55
CA PRO A 242 -7.66 -23.84 -6.39
C PRO A 242 -8.11 -24.87 -5.33
N LYS A 243 -8.91 -24.44 -4.36
CA LYS A 243 -9.48 -25.33 -3.33
C LYS A 243 -10.40 -26.40 -3.93
N ASP A 244 -11.10 -26.05 -5.01
CA ASP A 244 -12.02 -26.92 -5.74
C ASP A 244 -11.76 -26.79 -7.24
N PRO A 245 -10.90 -27.65 -7.81
CA PRO A 245 -10.57 -27.62 -9.23
C PRO A 245 -11.77 -27.80 -10.17
N ALA A 246 -12.87 -28.41 -9.70
CA ALA A 246 -14.07 -28.59 -10.52
C ALA A 246 -14.77 -27.25 -10.82
N LYS A 247 -14.63 -26.24 -9.95
CA LYS A 247 -15.21 -24.90 -10.16
C LYS A 247 -14.62 -24.15 -11.35
N ILE A 248 -13.41 -24.50 -11.77
CA ILE A 248 -12.71 -23.87 -12.88
C ILE A 248 -12.62 -24.76 -14.13
N ALA A 249 -13.17 -25.98 -14.07
CA ALA A 249 -13.24 -26.90 -15.19
C ALA A 249 -14.15 -26.40 -16.32
N GLY A 250 -14.02 -27.01 -17.52
CA GLY A 250 -14.91 -26.75 -18.65
C GLY A 250 -14.86 -25.32 -19.20
N GLY A 251 -13.69 -24.66 -19.15
CA GLY A 251 -13.49 -23.32 -19.69
C GLY A 251 -13.85 -22.17 -18.74
N ARG A 252 -14.42 -22.47 -17.56
CA ARG A 252 -14.76 -21.46 -16.54
C ARG A 252 -13.55 -20.66 -16.07
N GLU A 253 -12.37 -21.27 -16.02
CA GLU A 253 -11.10 -20.58 -15.77
C GLU A 253 -10.89 -19.39 -16.74
N PHE A 254 -10.99 -19.64 -18.04
CA PHE A 254 -10.84 -18.60 -19.06
C PHE A 254 -11.97 -17.57 -19.01
N GLY A 255 -13.17 -17.97 -18.59
CA GLY A 255 -14.26 -17.04 -18.30
C GLY A 255 -13.89 -16.03 -17.19
N ILE A 256 -13.23 -16.47 -16.12
CA ILE A 256 -12.77 -15.59 -15.04
C ILE A 256 -11.65 -14.65 -15.53
N TYR A 257 -10.70 -15.15 -16.32
CA TYR A 257 -9.71 -14.26 -16.97
C TYR A 257 -10.38 -13.27 -17.91
N GLY A 258 -11.43 -13.68 -18.63
CA GLY A 258 -12.26 -12.80 -19.46
C GLY A 258 -12.95 -11.71 -18.65
N ILE A 259 -13.46 -12.01 -17.44
CA ILE A 259 -13.96 -10.99 -16.50
C ILE A 259 -12.83 -10.04 -16.11
N GLY A 260 -11.63 -10.56 -15.82
CA GLY A 260 -10.44 -9.74 -15.58
C GLY A 260 -10.16 -8.75 -16.72
N LEU A 261 -10.15 -9.22 -17.97
CA LEU A 261 -9.95 -8.37 -19.13
C LEU A 261 -11.11 -7.37 -19.36
N ALA A 262 -12.36 -7.76 -19.07
CA ALA A 262 -13.48 -6.84 -19.10
C ALA A 262 -13.34 -5.74 -18.03
N MET A 263 -12.83 -6.07 -16.84
CA MET A 263 -12.50 -5.07 -15.80
C MET A 263 -11.40 -4.11 -16.25
N VAL A 264 -10.47 -4.52 -17.13
CA VAL A 264 -9.49 -3.60 -17.73
C VAL A 264 -10.21 -2.54 -18.56
N GLY A 265 -11.18 -2.93 -19.40
CA GLY A 265 -12.01 -1.99 -20.15
C GLY A 265 -12.80 -1.04 -19.25
N LEU A 266 -13.34 -1.54 -18.14
CA LEU A 266 -14.03 -0.71 -17.14
C LEU A 266 -13.07 0.29 -16.47
N CYS A 267 -11.87 -0.14 -16.07
CA CYS A 267 -10.88 0.73 -15.44
C CYS A 267 -10.35 1.77 -16.44
N TRP A 268 -10.17 1.38 -17.71
CA TRP A 268 -9.79 2.29 -18.79
C TRP A 268 -10.77 3.46 -18.92
N LEU A 269 -12.08 3.17 -18.86
CA LEU A 269 -13.12 4.21 -18.81
C LEU A 269 -13.08 4.99 -17.49
N ALA A 270 -13.03 4.30 -16.35
CA ALA A 270 -13.12 4.93 -15.03
C ALA A 270 -12.04 5.98 -14.78
N ILE A 271 -10.80 5.73 -15.22
CA ILE A 271 -9.67 6.67 -15.04
C ILE A 271 -9.88 7.97 -15.83
N GLN A 272 -10.56 7.91 -16.98
CA GLN A 272 -10.86 9.09 -17.81
C GLN A 272 -12.06 9.89 -17.29
N TYR A 273 -12.95 9.24 -16.53
CA TYR A 273 -14.12 9.88 -15.89
C TYR A 273 -13.97 9.89 -14.37
N GLN A 274 -13.01 10.66 -13.84
CA GLN A 274 -12.63 10.60 -12.42
C GLN A 274 -13.77 11.00 -11.47
N GLN A 275 -14.69 11.85 -11.92
CA GLN A 275 -15.91 12.17 -11.15
C GLN A 275 -16.78 10.92 -10.91
N LEU A 276 -16.85 10.00 -11.89
CA LEU A 276 -17.57 8.74 -11.73
C LEU A 276 -16.93 7.89 -10.62
N VAL A 277 -15.59 7.84 -10.57
CA VAL A 277 -14.86 7.13 -9.50
C VAL A 277 -15.23 7.71 -8.14
N GLY A 278 -15.22 9.04 -8.02
CA GLY A 278 -15.64 9.73 -6.79
C GLY A 278 -17.08 9.41 -6.37
N TRP A 279 -18.03 9.45 -7.32
CA TRP A 279 -19.43 9.09 -7.05
C TRP A 279 -19.60 7.62 -6.64
N VAL A 280 -18.91 6.70 -7.31
CA VAL A 280 -18.94 5.28 -6.98
C VAL A 280 -18.39 5.06 -5.57
N LEU A 281 -17.26 5.68 -5.23
CA LEU A 281 -16.67 5.59 -3.90
C LEU A 281 -17.61 6.20 -2.84
N GLY A 282 -18.20 7.36 -3.11
CA GLY A 282 -19.13 8.02 -2.19
C GLY A 282 -20.40 7.21 -1.94
N VAL A 283 -21.10 6.81 -2.99
CA VAL A 283 -22.37 6.06 -2.89
C VAL A 283 -22.14 4.68 -2.29
N PHE A 284 -21.13 3.94 -2.77
CA PHE A 284 -20.83 2.62 -2.23
C PHE A 284 -20.31 2.70 -0.79
N GLY A 285 -19.47 3.69 -0.48
CA GLY A 285 -18.96 3.92 0.87
C GLY A 285 -20.06 4.23 1.87
N LEU A 286 -20.98 5.13 1.52
CA LEU A 286 -22.16 5.44 2.34
C LEU A 286 -23.06 4.20 2.51
N GLY A 287 -23.30 3.45 1.45
CA GLY A 287 -24.05 2.20 1.50
C GLY A 287 -23.38 1.14 2.39
N LEU A 288 -22.06 1.00 2.31
CA LEU A 288 -21.27 0.08 3.12
C LEU A 288 -21.33 0.44 4.60
N VAL A 289 -21.13 1.73 4.94
CA VAL A 289 -21.24 2.22 6.31
C VAL A 289 -22.67 2.02 6.85
N ALA A 290 -23.68 2.37 6.07
CA ALA A 290 -25.08 2.16 6.46
C ALA A 290 -25.40 0.68 6.69
N TYR A 291 -24.89 -0.22 5.85
CA TYR A 291 -25.06 -1.66 6.01
C TYR A 291 -24.35 -2.20 7.24
N VAL A 292 -23.11 -1.78 7.51
CA VAL A 292 -22.37 -2.17 8.72
C VAL A 292 -23.10 -1.67 9.97
N LEU A 293 -23.58 -0.42 9.98
CA LEU A 293 -24.35 0.14 11.09
C LEU A 293 -25.69 -0.57 11.29
N TYR A 294 -26.37 -0.93 10.20
CA TYR A 294 -27.61 -1.71 10.26
C TYR A 294 -27.39 -3.07 10.92
N ILE A 295 -26.32 -3.80 10.56
CA ILE A 295 -26.00 -5.07 11.22
C ILE A 295 -25.63 -4.83 12.69
N ALA A 296 -24.76 -3.85 12.95
CA ALA A 296 -24.29 -3.57 14.30
C ALA A 296 -25.45 -3.24 15.26
N ILE A 297 -26.39 -2.39 14.83
CA ILE A 297 -27.51 -1.95 15.67
C ILE A 297 -28.62 -3.01 15.73
N GLY A 298 -28.91 -3.67 14.62
CA GLY A 298 -30.06 -4.56 14.49
C GLY A 298 -29.80 -6.02 14.83
N ARG A 299 -28.54 -6.48 14.84
CA ARG A 299 -28.20 -7.92 14.93
C ARG A 299 -27.10 -8.27 15.92
N LEU A 300 -26.26 -7.34 16.36
CA LEU A 300 -25.14 -7.65 17.25
C LEU A 300 -25.48 -7.41 18.73
N PRO A 301 -24.95 -8.25 19.64
CA PRO A 301 -24.94 -7.95 21.07
C PRO A 301 -24.23 -6.63 21.39
N ARG A 302 -24.49 -6.08 22.59
CA ARG A 302 -23.98 -4.76 23.00
C ARG A 302 -22.47 -4.61 22.84
N GLU A 303 -21.68 -5.58 23.31
CA GLU A 303 -20.22 -5.50 23.28
C GLU A 303 -19.67 -5.58 21.85
N GLU A 304 -20.14 -6.55 21.06
CA GLU A 304 -19.77 -6.66 19.64
C GLU A 304 -20.14 -5.41 18.84
N ARG A 305 -21.33 -4.84 19.07
CA ARG A 305 -21.75 -3.58 18.46
C ARG A 305 -20.83 -2.43 18.83
N ASP A 306 -20.50 -2.29 20.11
CA ASP A 306 -19.61 -1.22 20.58
C ASP A 306 -18.20 -1.36 19.95
N ARG A 307 -17.70 -2.60 19.75
CA ARG A 307 -16.45 -2.86 19.00
C ARG A 307 -16.55 -2.40 17.55
N ILE A 308 -17.68 -2.64 16.88
CA ILE A 308 -17.92 -2.14 15.52
C ILE A 308 -17.95 -0.62 15.48
N PHE A 309 -18.55 0.06 16.45
CA PHE A 309 -18.50 1.53 16.52
C PHE A 309 -17.06 2.04 16.69
N ALA A 310 -16.26 1.39 17.52
CA ALA A 310 -14.84 1.70 17.63
C ALA A 310 -14.09 1.47 16.31
N ALA A 311 -14.38 0.38 15.59
CA ALA A 311 -13.77 0.09 14.30
C ALA A 311 -14.12 1.14 13.24
N ILE A 312 -15.39 1.52 13.11
CA ILE A 312 -15.85 2.57 12.18
C ILE A 312 -15.18 3.90 12.50
N PHE A 313 -15.08 4.26 13.79
CA PHE A 313 -14.37 5.47 14.21
C PHE A 313 -12.92 5.46 13.72
N LEU A 314 -12.18 4.36 13.95
CA LEU A 314 -10.78 4.23 13.50
C LEU A 314 -10.67 4.26 11.97
N ILE A 315 -11.62 3.66 11.25
CA ILE A 315 -11.70 3.71 9.79
C ILE A 315 -11.86 5.15 9.29
N PHE A 316 -12.73 5.96 9.89
CA PHE A 316 -12.87 7.37 9.49
C PHE A 316 -11.60 8.18 9.75
N VAL A 317 -10.93 7.95 10.88
CA VAL A 317 -9.66 8.60 11.20
C VAL A 317 -8.57 8.19 10.19
N SER A 318 -8.56 6.94 9.72
CA SER A 318 -7.59 6.49 8.72
C SER A 318 -7.77 7.15 7.36
N ILE A 319 -9.00 7.49 6.96
CA ILE A 319 -9.25 8.26 5.72
C ILE A 319 -8.51 9.61 5.76
N VAL A 320 -8.60 10.33 6.88
CA VAL A 320 -7.90 11.61 7.06
C VAL A 320 -6.38 11.41 6.98
N PHE A 321 -5.86 10.40 7.65
CA PHE A 321 -4.42 10.08 7.60
C PHE A 321 -3.96 9.82 6.17
N TRP A 322 -4.62 8.90 5.45
CA TRP A 322 -4.21 8.51 4.09
C TRP A 322 -4.40 9.64 3.08
N ALA A 323 -5.44 10.47 3.22
CA ALA A 323 -5.65 11.64 2.35
C ALA A 323 -4.48 12.64 2.39
N LEU A 324 -3.80 12.73 3.54
CA LEU A 324 -2.69 13.65 3.75
C LEU A 324 -1.33 12.98 3.54
N PHE A 325 -1.20 11.72 3.95
CA PHE A 325 0.02 10.95 3.74
C PHE A 325 0.31 10.73 2.25
N GLU A 326 -0.73 10.43 1.45
CA GLU A 326 -0.58 10.09 0.02
C GLU A 326 -0.28 11.31 -0.88
N GLN A 327 -0.22 12.52 -0.31
CA GLN A 327 0.29 13.72 -1.01
C GLN A 327 1.74 13.55 -1.47
N ALA A 328 2.51 12.67 -0.80
CA ALA A 328 3.90 12.35 -1.13
C ALA A 328 4.10 11.98 -2.62
N GLY A 329 3.11 11.30 -3.21
CA GLY A 329 3.16 10.88 -4.61
C GLY A 329 2.58 11.88 -5.61
N SER A 330 1.96 12.97 -5.15
CA SER A 330 1.25 13.96 -5.98
C SER A 330 1.78 15.38 -5.73
N SER A 331 1.06 16.22 -4.97
CA SER A 331 1.40 17.63 -4.79
C SER A 331 2.78 17.84 -4.15
N LEU A 332 3.20 16.96 -3.23
CA LEU A 332 4.50 17.09 -2.57
C LEU A 332 5.65 16.83 -3.55
N ASN A 333 5.43 15.95 -4.52
CA ASN A 333 6.40 15.65 -5.56
C ASN A 333 6.58 16.85 -6.50
N LEU A 334 5.48 17.46 -6.94
CA LEU A 334 5.50 18.71 -7.73
C LEU A 334 6.10 19.89 -6.94
N PHE A 335 5.81 19.99 -5.64
CA PHE A 335 6.42 21.01 -4.78
C PHE A 335 7.93 20.82 -4.65
N THR A 336 8.40 19.58 -4.52
CA THR A 336 9.83 19.26 -4.44
C THR A 336 10.56 19.59 -5.75
N ASP A 337 9.92 19.36 -6.89
CA ASP A 337 10.47 19.67 -8.21
C ASP A 337 10.61 21.18 -8.46
N ARG A 338 9.63 21.98 -8.02
CA ARG A 338 9.53 23.40 -8.39
C ARG A 338 10.01 24.38 -7.34
N HIS A 339 9.94 24.02 -6.06
CA HIS A 339 10.08 24.98 -4.96
C HIS A 339 11.10 24.59 -3.90
N VAL A 340 11.90 23.55 -4.13
CA VAL A 340 12.92 23.06 -3.20
C VAL A 340 14.29 23.10 -3.86
N ASP A 341 15.32 23.51 -3.11
CA ASP A 341 16.70 23.34 -3.53
C ASP A 341 17.10 21.88 -3.35
N THR A 342 16.93 21.06 -4.39
CA THR A 342 17.26 19.62 -4.37
C THR A 342 18.76 19.34 -4.49
N GLN A 343 19.59 20.38 -4.68
CA GLN A 343 21.01 20.26 -4.99
C GLN A 343 21.29 19.39 -6.22
N GLY A 344 20.40 19.40 -7.22
CA GLY A 344 20.55 18.62 -8.45
C GLY A 344 20.23 17.13 -8.27
N VAL A 345 19.26 16.80 -7.41
CA VAL A 345 18.68 15.45 -7.29
C VAL A 345 17.27 15.49 -7.86
N ALA A 346 16.95 14.59 -8.77
CA ALA A 346 15.61 14.47 -9.34
C ALA A 346 14.52 14.31 -8.27
N ALA A 347 13.45 15.10 -8.35
CA ALA A 347 12.40 15.16 -7.33
C ALA A 347 11.72 13.79 -7.06
N SER A 348 11.56 12.97 -8.10
CA SER A 348 11.01 11.62 -8.00
C SER A 348 11.80 10.71 -7.04
N MET A 349 13.11 10.92 -6.90
CA MET A 349 13.97 10.13 -6.02
C MET A 349 13.64 10.34 -4.54
N PHE A 350 13.09 11.49 -4.16
CA PHE A 350 12.72 11.79 -2.77
C PHE A 350 11.58 10.90 -2.25
N GLN A 351 10.78 10.29 -3.13
CA GLN A 351 9.77 9.30 -2.69
C GLN A 351 10.39 8.06 -2.03
N SER A 352 11.68 7.77 -2.30
CA SER A 352 12.42 6.69 -1.64
C SER A 352 12.57 6.89 -0.13
N ILE A 353 12.50 8.13 0.35
CA ILE A 353 12.76 8.50 1.75
C ILE A 353 11.78 7.80 2.68
N ASN A 354 10.50 7.70 2.31
CA ASN A 354 9.51 6.99 3.12
C ASN A 354 9.93 5.54 3.38
N ALA A 355 10.20 4.78 2.31
CA ALA A 355 10.61 3.39 2.42
C ALA A 355 11.94 3.22 3.17
N ILE A 356 12.92 4.11 2.96
CA ILE A 356 14.18 4.11 3.71
C ILE A 356 13.94 4.34 5.20
N TYR A 357 13.11 5.32 5.56
CA TYR A 357 12.75 5.55 6.96
C TYR A 357 11.97 4.40 7.58
N ILE A 358 11.09 3.72 6.84
CA ILE A 358 10.42 2.51 7.35
C ILE A 358 11.47 1.45 7.69
N ILE A 359 12.41 1.16 6.78
CA ILE A 359 13.47 0.16 6.99
C ILE A 359 14.30 0.49 8.25
N LEU A 360 14.66 1.76 8.42
CA LEU A 360 15.51 2.21 9.53
C LEU A 360 14.76 2.31 10.87
N LEU A 361 13.52 2.79 10.86
CA LEU A 361 12.79 3.18 12.06
C LEU A 361 11.80 2.11 12.54
N ALA A 362 11.31 1.21 11.68
CA ALA A 362 10.34 0.19 12.10
C ALA A 362 10.86 -0.71 13.25
N PRO A 363 12.12 -1.20 13.24
CA PRO A 363 12.65 -1.96 14.38
C PRO A 363 12.73 -1.13 15.67
N LEU A 364 13.05 0.16 15.56
CA LEU A 364 13.11 1.07 16.71
C LEU A 364 11.72 1.29 17.31
N PHE A 365 10.70 1.51 16.47
CA PHE A 365 9.31 1.65 16.90
C PHE A 365 8.77 0.36 17.52
N ALA A 366 9.06 -0.80 16.93
CA ALA A 366 8.68 -2.09 17.50
C ALA A 366 9.28 -2.28 18.90
N GLY A 367 10.57 -1.96 19.09
CA GLY A 367 11.24 -2.00 20.38
C GLY A 367 10.66 -1.00 21.39
N LEU A 368 10.34 0.21 20.94
CA LEU A 368 9.69 1.25 21.75
C LEU A 368 8.33 0.78 22.28
N TRP A 369 7.48 0.21 21.43
CA TRP A 369 6.17 -0.29 21.84
C TRP A 369 6.28 -1.42 22.85
N GLN A 370 7.19 -2.37 22.64
CA GLN A 370 7.44 -3.45 23.60
C GLN A 370 7.95 -2.92 24.95
N LEU A 371 8.84 -1.92 24.94
CA LEU A 371 9.35 -1.30 26.16
C LEU A 371 8.23 -0.59 26.95
N LEU A 372 7.37 0.15 26.25
CA LEU A 372 6.21 0.82 26.87
C LEU A 372 5.17 -0.18 27.36
N ALA A 373 4.92 -1.27 26.62
CA ALA A 373 4.02 -2.35 27.03
C ALA A 373 4.49 -3.03 28.32
N LYS A 374 5.80 -3.33 28.45
CA LYS A 374 6.39 -3.88 29.69
C LYS A 374 6.24 -2.95 30.89
N ARG A 375 6.09 -1.64 30.66
CA ARG A 375 5.86 -0.62 31.70
C ARG A 375 4.38 -0.28 31.91
N GLY A 376 3.46 -0.95 31.21
CA GLY A 376 2.02 -0.63 31.24
C GLY A 376 1.67 0.75 30.67
N ALA A 377 2.59 1.36 29.92
CA ALA A 377 2.49 2.71 29.38
C ALA A 377 2.29 2.74 27.86
N GLU A 378 1.98 1.60 27.23
CA GLU A 378 1.70 1.55 25.80
C GLU A 378 0.45 2.38 25.47
N PRO A 379 0.53 3.34 24.53
CA PRO A 379 -0.65 4.08 24.09
C PRO A 379 -1.69 3.14 23.48
N SER A 380 -2.97 3.38 23.75
CA SER A 380 -4.06 2.62 23.13
C SER A 380 -4.09 2.81 21.60
N THR A 381 -4.71 1.89 20.87
CA THR A 381 -4.83 2.02 19.41
C THR A 381 -5.41 3.37 18.96
N PRO A 382 -6.53 3.88 19.55
CA PRO A 382 -7.04 5.19 19.17
C PRO A 382 -6.06 6.33 19.50
N MET A 383 -5.28 6.22 20.58
CA MET A 383 -4.23 7.20 20.91
C MET A 383 -3.12 7.20 19.85
N LYS A 384 -2.67 6.02 19.41
CA LYS A 384 -1.67 5.91 18.33
C LYS A 384 -2.17 6.47 17.00
N PHE A 385 -3.46 6.28 16.68
CA PHE A 385 -4.10 6.92 15.52
C PHE A 385 -4.10 8.45 15.63
N GLY A 386 -4.45 8.98 16.80
CA GLY A 386 -4.38 10.43 17.06
C GLY A 386 -2.96 10.98 16.87
N LEU A 387 -1.95 10.30 17.44
CA LEU A 387 -0.54 10.64 17.25
C LEU A 387 -0.11 10.59 15.78
N ALA A 388 -0.61 9.63 15.01
CA ALA A 388 -0.30 9.52 13.59
C ALA A 388 -0.84 10.71 12.78
N VAL A 389 -2.10 11.10 13.01
CA VAL A 389 -2.71 12.24 12.33
C VAL A 389 -2.05 13.56 12.72
N ILE A 390 -1.69 13.74 14.00
CA ILE A 390 -0.90 14.91 14.42
C ILE A 390 0.44 14.95 13.69
N GLN A 391 1.17 13.83 13.63
CA GLN A 391 2.49 13.81 12.98
C GLN A 391 2.40 14.17 11.48
N VAL A 392 1.41 13.66 10.76
CA VAL A 392 1.18 14.06 9.35
C VAL A 392 0.85 15.56 9.26
N GLY A 393 -0.01 16.07 10.15
CA GLY A 393 -0.29 17.52 10.20
C GLY A 393 0.95 18.37 10.46
N LEU A 394 1.78 17.98 11.44
CA LEU A 394 3.05 18.62 11.74
C LEU A 394 4.04 18.53 10.58
N GLY A 395 3.98 17.47 9.77
CA GLY A 395 4.75 17.32 8.54
C GLY A 395 4.49 18.45 7.55
N PHE A 396 3.23 18.76 7.27
CA PHE A 396 2.88 19.90 6.43
C PHE A 396 3.29 21.23 7.06
N LEU A 397 3.02 21.41 8.35
CA LEU A 397 3.33 22.66 9.05
C LEU A 397 4.83 22.95 9.12
N VAL A 398 5.68 21.92 9.28
CA VAL A 398 7.15 22.11 9.28
C VAL A 398 7.65 22.49 7.89
N LEU A 399 7.06 21.96 6.83
CA LEU A 399 7.39 22.34 5.45
C LEU A 399 6.97 23.78 5.15
N VAL A 400 5.76 24.18 5.57
CA VAL A 400 5.27 25.56 5.45
C VAL A 400 6.18 26.53 6.20
N TRP A 401 6.53 26.20 7.44
CA TRP A 401 7.45 27.00 8.23
C TRP A 401 8.82 27.13 7.55
N GLY A 402 9.36 26.04 7.02
CA GLY A 402 10.62 26.03 6.29
C GLY A 402 10.59 26.92 5.05
N ALA A 403 9.55 26.82 4.23
CA ALA A 403 9.38 27.65 3.04
C ALA A 403 9.24 29.14 3.37
N GLN A 404 8.52 29.48 4.45
CA GLN A 404 8.37 30.87 4.92
C GLN A 404 9.65 31.44 5.50
N SER A 405 10.49 30.61 6.13
CA SER A 405 11.74 31.04 6.77
C SER A 405 12.78 31.63 5.81
N VAL A 406 12.75 31.22 4.54
CA VAL A 406 13.64 31.71 3.48
C VAL A 406 12.97 32.73 2.55
N GLY A 407 11.65 32.91 2.67
CA GLY A 407 10.83 33.72 1.77
C GLY A 407 10.35 32.96 0.54
N LEU A 408 9.30 33.48 -0.11
CA LEU A 408 8.68 32.83 -1.27
C LEU A 408 9.64 32.71 -2.46
N ASN A 409 10.53 33.69 -2.62
CA ASN A 409 11.41 33.83 -3.77
C ASN A 409 12.69 32.98 -3.67
N VAL A 410 12.88 32.29 -2.56
CA VAL A 410 14.03 31.43 -2.32
C VAL A 410 13.54 29.97 -2.30
N PRO A 411 14.20 29.06 -3.03
CA PRO A 411 13.90 27.64 -2.94
C PRO A 411 13.97 27.15 -1.49
N THR A 412 12.99 26.35 -1.10
CA THR A 412 12.89 25.78 0.25
C THR A 412 14.07 24.84 0.50
N PRO A 413 14.77 24.92 1.63
CA PRO A 413 15.87 24.01 1.92
C PRO A 413 15.40 22.55 1.98
N VAL A 414 16.14 21.63 1.33
CA VAL A 414 15.80 20.20 1.22
C VAL A 414 15.60 19.50 2.57
N ILE A 415 16.21 19.99 3.65
CA ILE A 415 16.02 19.44 5.00
C ILE A 415 14.55 19.37 5.40
N PHE A 416 13.72 20.31 4.94
CA PHE A 416 12.29 20.30 5.22
C PHE A 416 11.53 19.18 4.50
N ILE A 417 12.04 18.72 3.34
CA ILE A 417 11.55 17.50 2.68
C ILE A 417 11.91 16.27 3.50
N PHE A 418 13.14 16.15 4.00
CA PHE A 418 13.50 15.06 4.91
C PHE A 418 12.63 15.07 6.19
N LEU A 419 12.35 16.24 6.76
CA LEU A 419 11.53 16.37 7.98
C LEU A 419 10.05 16.01 7.77
N ILE A 420 9.41 16.45 6.67
CA ILE A 420 8.03 16.05 6.38
C ILE A 420 7.93 14.54 6.16
N TYR A 421 8.85 13.93 5.40
CA TYR A 421 8.89 12.48 5.22
C TYR A 421 9.15 11.76 6.55
N LEU A 422 10.00 12.29 7.44
CA LEU A 422 10.25 11.70 8.75
C LEU A 422 8.97 11.67 9.59
N LEU A 423 8.27 12.79 9.67
CA LEU A 423 7.02 12.92 10.43
C LEU A 423 5.90 12.05 9.83
N HIS A 424 5.76 12.04 8.51
CA HIS A 424 4.77 11.21 7.83
C HIS A 424 5.04 9.71 8.07
N THR A 425 6.28 9.27 7.92
CA THR A 425 6.66 7.86 8.12
C THR A 425 6.51 7.43 9.58
N THR A 426 6.93 8.27 10.54
CA THR A 426 6.73 7.96 11.97
C THR A 426 5.25 7.96 12.36
N GLY A 427 4.43 8.79 11.70
CA GLY A 427 2.97 8.71 11.75
C GLY A 427 2.44 7.38 11.21
N GLU A 428 2.92 6.93 10.06
CA GLU A 428 2.55 5.64 9.46
C GLU A 428 2.87 4.46 10.37
N LEU A 429 4.07 4.46 10.99
CA LEU A 429 4.49 3.44 11.95
C LEU A 429 3.63 3.42 13.23
N CYS A 430 2.94 4.53 13.55
CA CYS A 430 1.95 4.59 14.63
C CYS A 430 0.58 4.04 14.23
N LEU A 431 0.17 4.14 12.95
CA LEU A 431 -1.18 3.80 12.51
C LEU A 431 -1.28 2.44 11.80
N SER A 432 -0.40 2.16 10.84
CA SER A 432 -0.58 1.06 9.88
C SER A 432 -0.56 -0.33 10.53
N PRO A 433 0.44 -0.72 11.36
CA PRO A 433 0.48 -2.06 11.95
C PRO A 433 -0.67 -2.31 12.94
N VAL A 434 -0.99 -1.30 13.74
CA VAL A 434 -2.01 -1.40 14.79
C VAL A 434 -3.43 -1.29 14.23
N GLY A 435 -3.62 -0.60 13.11
CA GLY A 435 -4.90 -0.50 12.41
C GLY A 435 -5.36 -1.83 11.84
N LEU A 436 -4.47 -2.53 11.12
CA LEU A 436 -4.76 -3.87 10.61
C LEU A 436 -5.07 -4.86 11.73
N SER A 437 -4.28 -4.82 12.82
CA SER A 437 -4.54 -5.65 14.00
C SER A 437 -5.89 -5.36 14.65
N ALA A 438 -6.26 -4.07 14.78
CA ALA A 438 -7.52 -3.66 15.37
C ALA A 438 -8.74 -4.10 14.56
N MET A 439 -8.69 -4.02 13.23
CA MET A 439 -9.81 -4.47 12.39
C MET A 439 -10.09 -5.97 12.58
N ASN A 440 -9.06 -6.80 12.73
CA ASN A 440 -9.24 -8.21 13.04
C ASN A 440 -9.81 -8.42 14.46
N ARG A 441 -9.27 -7.72 15.48
CA ARG A 441 -9.69 -7.92 16.88
C ARG A 441 -11.09 -7.36 17.20
N LEU A 442 -11.51 -6.31 16.51
CA LEU A 442 -12.79 -5.64 16.78
C LEU A 442 -13.95 -6.24 15.99
N SER A 443 -13.67 -7.08 14.99
CA SER A 443 -14.70 -7.67 14.15
C SER A 443 -15.20 -8.99 14.71
N PRO A 444 -16.52 -9.20 14.83
CA PRO A 444 -17.09 -10.54 15.01
C PRO A 444 -16.62 -11.46 13.88
N GLY A 445 -16.39 -12.75 14.17
CA GLY A 445 -15.85 -13.71 13.19
C GLY A 445 -16.63 -13.76 11.87
N HIS A 446 -17.96 -13.65 11.95
CA HIS A 446 -18.85 -13.65 10.77
C HIS A 446 -18.85 -12.33 9.96
N MET A 447 -18.29 -11.24 10.49
CA MET A 447 -18.16 -9.93 9.82
C MET A 447 -16.71 -9.53 9.53
N ALA A 448 -15.71 -10.32 9.93
CA ALA A 448 -14.30 -9.98 9.81
C ALA A 448 -13.90 -9.56 8.38
N SER A 449 -14.33 -10.31 7.36
CA SER A 449 -14.05 -9.97 5.95
C SER A 449 -14.73 -8.67 5.50
N LEU A 450 -15.93 -8.38 6.00
CA LEU A 450 -16.65 -7.15 5.67
C LEU A 450 -15.95 -5.92 6.25
N ILE A 451 -15.53 -5.99 7.51
CA ILE A 451 -14.82 -4.89 8.16
C ILE A 451 -13.42 -4.70 7.57
N MET A 452 -12.69 -5.79 7.29
CA MET A 452 -11.42 -5.70 6.57
C MET A 452 -11.59 -5.11 5.17
N GLY A 453 -12.64 -5.49 4.44
CA GLY A 453 -12.99 -4.87 3.17
C GLY A 453 -13.29 -3.36 3.31
N THR A 454 -13.99 -2.98 4.38
CA THR A 454 -14.30 -1.58 4.70
C THR A 454 -13.03 -0.78 5.01
N TRP A 455 -12.05 -1.37 5.72
CA TRP A 455 -10.75 -0.77 5.97
C TRP A 455 -9.98 -0.46 4.69
N PHE A 456 -9.87 -1.42 3.77
CA PHE A 456 -9.22 -1.17 2.48
C PHE A 456 -9.99 -0.19 1.59
N PHE A 457 -11.32 -0.22 1.65
CA PHE A 457 -12.16 0.75 0.98
C PHE A 457 -11.91 2.18 1.48
N ALA A 458 -11.70 2.35 2.79
CA ALA A 458 -11.32 3.63 3.38
C ALA A 458 -9.93 4.09 2.90
N SER A 459 -8.95 3.20 2.74
CA SER A 459 -7.67 3.56 2.11
C SER A 459 -7.83 4.03 0.66
N ALA A 460 -8.70 3.39 -0.13
CA ALA A 460 -9.02 3.85 -1.49
C ALA A 460 -9.69 5.24 -1.47
N THR A 461 -10.61 5.46 -0.54
CA THR A 461 -11.28 6.76 -0.34
C THR A 461 -10.26 7.84 0.07
N GLY A 462 -9.33 7.52 0.97
CA GLY A 462 -8.23 8.41 1.36
C GLY A 462 -7.34 8.77 0.17
N ASN A 463 -6.99 7.80 -0.68
CA ASN A 463 -6.21 8.05 -1.89
C ASN A 463 -6.92 8.96 -2.91
N PHE A 464 -8.23 8.78 -3.10
CA PHE A 464 -9.01 9.67 -3.95
C PHE A 464 -9.09 11.09 -3.35
N ALA A 465 -9.35 11.18 -2.04
CA ALA A 465 -9.34 12.46 -1.32
C ALA A 465 -7.97 13.15 -1.38
N ALA A 466 -6.88 12.38 -1.40
CA ALA A 466 -5.55 12.93 -1.60
C ALA A 466 -5.43 13.64 -2.95
N GLY A 467 -5.93 13.03 -4.04
CA GLY A 467 -5.97 13.66 -5.36
C GLY A 467 -6.80 14.96 -5.38
N LEU A 468 -7.91 15.02 -4.64
CA LEU A 468 -8.72 16.23 -4.52
C LEU A 468 -8.01 17.36 -3.73
N ILE A 469 -7.31 17.00 -2.65
CA ILE A 469 -6.51 17.96 -1.88
C ILE A 469 -5.34 18.48 -2.73
N ALA A 470 -4.64 17.58 -3.44
CA ALA A 470 -3.57 17.94 -4.36
C ALA A 470 -4.07 18.84 -5.50
N SER A 471 -5.28 18.58 -6.01
CA SER A 471 -5.90 19.43 -7.02
C SER A 471 -6.10 20.88 -6.56
N ALA A 472 -6.41 21.09 -5.27
CA ALA A 472 -6.50 22.42 -4.68
C ALA A 472 -5.15 23.16 -4.60
N THR A 473 -4.02 22.46 -4.76
CA THR A 473 -2.68 23.06 -4.86
C THR A 473 -2.33 23.50 -6.28
N GLY A 474 -3.19 23.20 -7.26
CA GLY A 474 -3.04 23.67 -8.64
C GLY A 474 -3.04 25.19 -8.70
N ALA A 475 -2.03 25.74 -9.38
CA ALA A 475 -1.80 27.17 -9.49
C ALA A 475 -1.68 27.60 -10.95
N GLU A 476 -2.54 27.05 -11.80
CA GLU A 476 -2.55 27.33 -13.23
C GLU A 476 -2.78 28.82 -13.51
N GLY A 477 -1.89 29.43 -14.29
CA GLY A 477 -2.05 30.81 -14.77
C GLY A 477 -1.72 31.91 -13.76
N VAL A 478 -1.19 31.57 -12.58
CA VAL A 478 -0.61 32.56 -11.65
C VAL A 478 0.91 32.56 -11.71
N GLY A 479 1.54 33.67 -11.32
CA GLY A 479 3.00 33.76 -11.26
C GLY A 479 3.61 32.80 -10.24
N GLU A 480 4.89 32.45 -10.40
CA GLU A 480 5.61 31.45 -9.60
C GLU A 480 5.49 31.69 -8.08
N GLU A 481 5.67 32.94 -7.63
CA GLU A 481 5.55 33.32 -6.22
C GLU A 481 4.13 33.07 -5.67
N ALA A 482 3.11 33.45 -6.45
CA ALA A 482 1.71 33.25 -6.08
C ALA A 482 1.35 31.76 -6.09
N GLY A 483 1.90 30.99 -7.04
CA GLY A 483 1.70 29.55 -7.11
C GLY A 483 2.30 28.83 -5.90
N LYS A 484 3.53 29.17 -5.50
CA LYS A 484 4.12 28.65 -4.26
C LYS A 484 3.24 28.97 -3.05
N GLN A 485 2.73 30.19 -2.94
CA GLN A 485 1.86 30.59 -1.83
C GLN A 485 0.56 29.77 -1.79
N VAL A 486 -0.08 29.50 -2.93
CA VAL A 486 -1.28 28.64 -3.01
C VAL A 486 -1.00 27.26 -2.41
N VAL A 487 0.12 26.63 -2.77
CA VAL A 487 0.50 25.33 -2.21
C VAL A 487 0.69 25.41 -0.69
N LEU A 488 1.38 26.45 -0.20
CA LEU A 488 1.63 26.64 1.23
C LEU A 488 0.35 26.91 2.02
N ASP A 489 -0.63 27.62 1.45
CA ASP A 489 -1.92 27.88 2.08
C ASP A 489 -2.75 26.60 2.24
N VAL A 490 -2.77 25.75 1.20
CA VAL A 490 -3.40 24.42 1.28
C VAL A 490 -2.70 23.57 2.32
N TYR A 491 -1.36 23.49 2.29
CA TYR A 491 -0.57 22.72 3.26
C TYR A 491 -0.77 23.20 4.70
N SER A 492 -0.83 24.51 4.92
CA SER A 492 -1.15 25.10 6.23
C SER A 492 -2.54 24.69 6.70
N THR A 493 -3.53 24.81 5.82
CA THR A 493 -4.94 24.47 6.13
C THR A 493 -5.09 23.01 6.50
N VAL A 494 -4.57 22.09 5.68
CA VAL A 494 -4.67 20.65 5.96
C VAL A 494 -3.80 20.24 7.14
N GLY A 495 -2.66 20.89 7.35
CA GLY A 495 -1.78 20.67 8.49
C GLY A 495 -2.47 20.99 9.82
N TRP A 496 -3.07 22.17 9.94
CA TRP A 496 -3.83 22.56 11.13
C TRP A 496 -5.10 21.74 11.32
N PHE A 497 -5.81 21.41 10.23
CA PHE A 497 -6.96 20.52 10.28
C PHE A 497 -6.58 19.15 10.86
N ALA A 498 -5.49 18.55 10.38
CA ALA A 498 -5.00 17.28 10.88
C ALA A 498 -4.58 17.34 12.35
N VAL A 499 -3.85 18.38 12.77
CA VAL A 499 -3.51 18.58 14.18
C VAL A 499 -4.78 18.66 15.04
N GLY A 500 -5.78 19.42 14.60
CA GLY A 500 -7.06 19.52 15.29
C GLY A 500 -7.78 18.17 15.42
N VAL A 501 -7.92 17.43 14.31
CA VAL A 501 -8.51 16.09 14.30
C VAL A 501 -7.74 15.14 15.22
N GLY A 502 -6.42 15.13 15.12
CA GLY A 502 -5.55 14.27 15.93
C GLY A 502 -5.67 14.56 17.43
N VAL A 503 -5.72 15.83 17.84
CA VAL A 503 -5.96 16.22 19.24
C VAL A 503 -7.34 15.73 19.71
N VAL A 504 -8.39 15.92 18.91
CA VAL A 504 -9.74 15.42 19.24
C VAL A 504 -9.74 13.90 19.41
N VAL A 505 -9.10 13.17 18.49
CA VAL A 505 -8.97 11.71 18.57
C VAL A 505 -8.23 11.30 19.85
N MET A 506 -7.13 11.97 20.21
CA MET A 506 -6.39 11.68 21.44
C MET A 506 -7.24 11.93 22.70
N VAL A 507 -8.01 13.03 22.75
CA VAL A 507 -8.90 13.35 23.86
C VAL A 507 -10.03 12.32 24.01
N ILE A 508 -10.62 11.88 22.89
CA ILE A 508 -11.71 10.89 22.88
C ILE A 508 -11.17 9.45 23.02
N SER A 509 -9.86 9.23 22.85
CA SER A 509 -9.24 7.90 22.86
C SER A 509 -9.58 7.02 24.07
N PRO A 510 -9.73 7.53 25.32
CA PRO A 510 -10.13 6.69 26.45
C PRO A 510 -11.56 6.13 26.30
N LEU A 511 -12.47 6.91 25.72
CA LEU A 511 -13.85 6.48 25.43
C LEU A 511 -13.85 5.40 24.34
N VAL A 512 -13.12 5.62 23.24
CA VAL A 512 -13.02 4.62 22.17
C VAL A 512 -12.37 3.34 22.68
N LYS A 513 -11.31 3.45 23.50
CA LYS A 513 -10.68 2.29 24.15
C LYS A 513 -11.69 1.48 24.96
N LYS A 514 -12.61 2.14 25.67
CA LYS A 514 -13.67 1.46 26.43
C LYS A 514 -14.67 0.74 25.51
N LEU A 515 -15.02 1.33 24.36
CA LEU A 515 -15.90 0.69 23.36
C LEU A 515 -15.26 -0.54 22.70
N MET A 516 -13.94 -0.65 22.70
CA MET A 516 -13.24 -1.80 22.12
C MET A 516 -13.40 -3.09 22.94
N HIS A 517 -13.81 -3.02 24.22
CA HIS A 517 -14.05 -4.17 25.10
C HIS A 517 -12.99 -5.29 24.97
N LEU A 518 -11.70 -4.91 24.91
CA LEU A 518 -10.61 -5.86 24.59
C LEU A 518 -10.44 -6.95 25.66
N ASP A 519 -10.85 -6.67 26.89
CA ASP A 519 -10.87 -7.56 28.05
C ASP A 519 -11.94 -8.66 27.98
N THR A 520 -12.95 -8.47 27.11
CA THR A 520 -14.03 -9.44 26.87
C THR A 520 -13.82 -10.25 25.59
N LEU A 521 -12.67 -10.09 24.94
CA LEU A 521 -12.29 -10.93 23.82
C LEU A 521 -12.04 -12.33 24.33
N VAL A 522 -12.84 -13.28 23.85
CA VAL A 522 -12.62 -14.71 24.05
C VAL A 522 -12.03 -15.22 22.74
N ASP A 523 -10.97 -16.02 22.82
CA ASP A 523 -10.41 -16.66 21.64
C ASP A 523 -11.47 -17.61 21.05
N GLU A 524 -12.08 -17.22 19.94
CA GLU A 524 -12.83 -18.17 19.11
C GLU A 524 -11.80 -19.12 18.47
N SER A 525 -11.47 -20.20 19.20
CA SER A 525 -10.62 -21.34 18.84
C SER A 525 -9.10 -21.09 18.72
N VAL A 526 -8.40 -21.23 19.85
CA VAL A 526 -7.14 -21.99 19.90
C VAL A 526 -7.18 -22.85 21.18
N ASP A 527 -7.35 -24.16 21.00
CA ASP A 527 -7.19 -25.24 22.00
C ASP A 527 -8.35 -25.65 22.94
N ASP A 528 -9.59 -25.17 22.78
CA ASP A 528 -10.74 -25.64 23.59
C ASP A 528 -11.77 -26.53 22.85
N ASP A 529 -11.50 -26.96 21.61
CA ASP A 529 -12.25 -28.06 20.94
C ASP A 529 -11.63 -29.44 21.26
N LEU A 530 -11.47 -29.74 22.55
CA LEU A 530 -11.08 -31.07 23.04
C LEU A 530 -12.27 -31.99 23.36
N GLU A 531 -13.46 -31.64 22.87
CA GLU A 531 -14.61 -32.54 22.80
C GLU A 531 -15.03 -32.67 21.33
N GLY A 532 -15.08 -33.90 20.81
CA GLY A 532 -15.50 -34.16 19.44
C GLY A 532 -16.87 -33.54 19.19
N GLN A 533 -16.95 -32.58 18.26
CA GLN A 533 -18.23 -32.04 17.82
C GLN A 533 -18.90 -33.03 16.87
N ALA A 534 -20.22 -33.18 16.99
CA ALA A 534 -21.01 -33.99 16.06
C ALA A 534 -21.11 -33.27 14.71
N GLU A 535 -20.65 -33.89 13.63
CA GLU A 535 -20.61 -33.29 12.28
C GLU A 535 -21.99 -33.27 11.58
N GLY A 536 -23.04 -33.81 12.21
CA GLY A 536 -24.41 -33.76 11.70
C GLY A 536 -25.40 -34.60 12.52
N PRO A 537 -26.70 -34.50 12.22
CA PRO A 537 -27.72 -35.32 12.86
C PRO A 537 -27.56 -36.79 12.43
N GLY A 538 -27.04 -37.63 13.33
CA GLY A 538 -26.95 -39.09 13.17
C GLY A 538 -25.55 -39.68 13.05
N GLU A 539 -24.48 -38.89 13.14
CA GLU A 539 -23.09 -39.39 13.10
C GLU A 539 -22.49 -39.53 14.51
N PRO A 540 -21.69 -40.59 14.77
CA PRO A 540 -21.05 -40.79 16.07
C PRO A 540 -19.95 -39.76 16.34
N GLN A 541 -19.87 -39.33 17.60
CA GLN A 541 -18.93 -38.33 18.10
C GLN A 541 -17.47 -38.80 17.93
N GLY A 542 -16.64 -37.99 17.27
CA GLY A 542 -15.20 -38.28 17.10
C GLY A 542 -14.44 -38.27 18.43
N ALA A 543 -13.37 -39.07 18.54
CA ALA A 543 -12.57 -39.16 19.77
C ALA A 543 -11.76 -37.89 20.03
N GLY A 544 -12.09 -37.14 21.09
CA GLY A 544 -11.30 -36.04 21.66
C GLY A 544 -10.44 -36.49 22.85
N ILE A 545 -9.38 -35.74 23.18
CA ILE A 545 -8.48 -36.02 24.33
C ILE A 545 -8.71 -34.97 25.43
N HIS A 546 -9.05 -35.42 26.64
CA HIS A 546 -9.36 -34.55 27.80
C HIS A 546 -8.14 -33.72 28.30
N PRO A 547 -8.30 -32.42 28.70
CA PRO A 547 -7.21 -31.57 29.17
C PRO A 547 -6.76 -31.79 30.65
N THR A 548 -7.27 -32.81 31.35
CA THR A 548 -6.92 -33.04 32.77
C THR A 548 -5.52 -33.62 33.01
N THR A 549 -4.67 -33.73 31.99
CA THR A 549 -3.31 -34.32 32.11
C THR A 549 -2.16 -33.31 32.07
N ARG A 550 -2.41 -31.99 32.22
CA ARG A 550 -1.32 -31.04 32.54
C ARG A 550 -0.98 -31.15 34.03
N THR A 551 -0.04 -32.03 34.37
CA THR A 551 0.68 -31.98 35.65
C THR A 551 1.51 -30.70 35.70
N THR A 552 1.23 -29.85 36.68
CA THR A 552 2.04 -28.69 37.06
C THR A 552 3.46 -29.13 37.43
N HIS A 553 4.46 -28.67 36.68
CA HIS A 553 5.85 -28.52 37.14
C HIS A 553 6.53 -27.37 36.40
#